data_AF-A0A1H6XZL2-F1
#
_entry.id   AF-A0A1H6XZL2-F1
#
_cell.length_a   1.000
_cell.length_b   1.000
_cell.length_c   1.000
_cell.angle_alpha   90.00
_cell.angle_beta   90.00
_cell.angle_gamma   90.00
#
_symmetry.space_group_name_H-M   'P 1'
#
loop_
_entity.id
_entity.type
_entity.pdbx_description
1 polymer ?
#
loop_
_entity_poly.entity_id
_entity_poly.type
_entity_poly.pdbx_seq_one_letter_code
_entity_poly.pdbx_strand_id
1 'polypeptide(L)'
;MKSSEPLDDAPIRDERFDLAERLPGILISAAAGTSEGVIRAPGLILTKAQLIDLKRYETCGLALPTVLKDVIFYLGYETGAGPSLEARDFQKTFTHVHEHASQWNTLRTDLMNVGSQLWVFADQMLVYASGVRRLYDEVKAKPSEKVDPQNLAEVLQYIQHVGSLVLQRRNGTESLKRQLDAFAEKLSTAVMPEVQLKLRSIDNSNVQPDIQALIDTIEKRAADIEEKQREYKTLVKTSALNTSALPGLGLYYSDEADKVRNQIRALRQQQEASVVLLEQKNRIHASLLRVRCDLHDLSGVILDADIATQNMVIVWNGLHTYLTHSAEEAGRIDDVLSLRRLLNAFNLVAEPWVQIQRDADTLLNVFKEADQAFRQTYGHQ
;
A
#
# COMPACT_ATOMS: atom_id res chain seq x y z
N MET A 1 -27.74 -31.98 58.53
CA MET A 1 -28.46 -31.76 57.26
C MET A 1 -28.37 -30.29 56.90
N LYS A 2 -27.49 -29.92 55.97
CA LYS A 2 -27.51 -28.65 55.26
C LYS A 2 -27.34 -28.98 53.78
N SER A 3 -28.32 -28.55 52.99
CA SER A 3 -28.46 -28.85 51.56
C SER A 3 -27.23 -28.44 50.76
N SER A 4 -26.78 -29.36 49.93
CA SER A 4 -25.94 -29.18 48.76
C SER A 4 -26.72 -28.43 47.67
N GLU A 5 -26.27 -27.22 47.33
CA GLU A 5 -26.64 -26.57 46.06
C GLU A 5 -25.97 -27.32 44.90
N PRO A 6 -26.69 -27.60 43.79
CA PRO A 6 -26.08 -28.15 42.60
C PRO A 6 -25.25 -27.06 41.93
N LEU A 7 -23.96 -27.37 41.67
CA LEU A 7 -23.12 -26.56 40.79
C LEU A 7 -23.80 -26.49 39.42
N ASP A 8 -24.04 -25.27 38.96
CA ASP A 8 -24.49 -24.95 37.62
C ASP A 8 -23.41 -25.41 36.62
N ASP A 9 -23.65 -26.58 36.01
CA ASP A 9 -22.71 -27.34 35.16
C ASP A 9 -22.90 -27.00 33.67
N ALA A 10 -23.45 -25.82 33.36
CA ALA A 10 -23.56 -25.36 31.98
C ALA A 10 -22.18 -24.92 31.46
N PRO A 11 -21.77 -25.35 30.24
CA PRO A 11 -20.59 -24.77 29.60
C PRO A 11 -20.82 -23.26 29.45
N ILE A 12 -19.84 -22.45 29.87
CA ILE A 12 -19.83 -21.01 29.57
C ILE A 12 -19.66 -20.90 28.05
N ARG A 13 -20.77 -20.86 27.33
CA ARG A 13 -20.79 -20.56 25.90
C ARG A 13 -20.46 -19.09 25.73
N ASP A 14 -19.26 -18.81 25.25
CA ASP A 14 -18.91 -17.48 24.79
C ASP A 14 -19.53 -17.28 23.39
N GLU A 15 -20.58 -16.47 23.31
CA GLU A 15 -21.21 -16.10 22.03
C GLU A 15 -20.21 -15.49 21.05
N ARG A 16 -19.11 -14.89 21.53
CA ARG A 16 -18.02 -14.38 20.68
C ARG A 16 -17.19 -15.50 20.09
N PHE A 17 -17.02 -16.62 20.80
CA PHE A 17 -16.37 -17.82 20.30
C PHE A 17 -17.25 -18.54 19.28
N ASP A 18 -18.56 -18.68 19.55
CA ASP A 18 -19.52 -19.26 18.59
C ASP A 18 -19.63 -18.43 17.29
N LEU A 19 -19.59 -17.09 17.41
CA LEU A 19 -19.59 -16.17 16.28
C LEU A 19 -18.24 -16.23 15.52
N ALA A 20 -17.13 -16.29 16.26
CA ALA A 20 -15.81 -16.44 15.69
C ALA A 20 -15.66 -17.79 14.99
N GLU A 21 -16.06 -18.92 15.56
CA GLU A 21 -15.99 -20.27 14.96
C GLU A 21 -16.75 -20.36 13.62
N ARG A 22 -17.89 -19.67 13.53
CA ARG A 22 -18.74 -19.67 12.33
C ARG A 22 -18.27 -18.70 11.25
N LEU A 23 -17.64 -17.58 11.63
CA LEU A 23 -17.26 -16.54 10.67
C LEU A 23 -16.33 -17.07 9.57
N PRO A 24 -15.17 -17.67 9.87
CA PRO A 24 -14.24 -18.11 8.83
C PRO A 24 -14.81 -19.19 7.94
N GLY A 25 -15.54 -20.19 8.46
CA GLY A 25 -16.16 -21.24 7.63
C GLY A 25 -17.22 -20.69 6.66
N ILE A 26 -18.05 -19.75 7.11
CA ILE A 26 -19.07 -19.08 6.28
C ILE A 26 -18.41 -18.13 5.25
N LEU A 27 -17.34 -17.45 5.65
CA LEU A 27 -16.58 -16.56 4.77
C LEU A 27 -15.81 -17.36 3.70
N ILE A 28 -15.22 -18.52 4.04
CA ILE A 28 -14.40 -19.38 3.16
C ILE A 28 -15.27 -20.07 2.10
N SER A 29 -16.41 -20.63 2.49
CA SER A 29 -17.36 -21.23 1.55
C SER A 29 -17.95 -20.21 0.57
N ALA A 30 -18.15 -18.97 0.99
CA ALA A 30 -18.56 -17.87 0.11
C ALA A 30 -17.44 -17.43 -0.86
N ALA A 31 -16.17 -17.48 -0.45
CA ALA A 31 -15.02 -17.13 -1.29
C ALA A 31 -14.65 -18.21 -2.33
N ALA A 32 -14.99 -19.48 -2.06
CA ALA A 32 -14.76 -20.60 -2.99
C ALA A 32 -15.76 -20.66 -4.16
N GLY A 33 -16.76 -19.76 -4.20
CA GLY A 33 -17.71 -19.65 -5.32
C GLY A 33 -18.67 -20.82 -5.48
N THR A 34 -18.89 -21.63 -4.44
CA THR A 34 -19.71 -22.86 -4.50
C THR A 34 -21.20 -22.65 -4.25
N SER A 35 -21.70 -21.40 -4.21
CA SER A 35 -23.13 -21.12 -4.02
C SER A 35 -23.71 -20.39 -5.22
N GLU A 36 -24.75 -20.97 -5.81
CA GLU A 36 -25.52 -20.34 -6.88
C GLU A 36 -26.23 -19.08 -6.38
N GLY A 37 -25.92 -17.95 -7.03
CA GLY A 37 -26.82 -16.81 -7.15
C GLY A 37 -26.96 -15.86 -5.96
N VAL A 38 -25.89 -15.13 -5.58
CA VAL A 38 -26.04 -13.82 -4.91
C VAL A 38 -24.95 -12.84 -5.39
N ILE A 39 -25.40 -11.63 -5.73
CA ILE A 39 -24.62 -10.45 -6.12
C ILE A 39 -24.01 -9.83 -4.84
N ARG A 40 -22.67 -9.92 -4.74
CA ARG A 40 -21.68 -9.40 -3.76
C ARG A 40 -22.17 -8.94 -2.36
N ALA A 41 -21.71 -9.65 -1.32
CA ALA A 41 -21.92 -9.37 0.10
C ALA A 41 -20.58 -9.13 0.86
N PRO A 42 -20.59 -8.42 2.01
CA PRO A 42 -19.39 -8.01 2.76
C PRO A 42 -18.74 -9.19 3.51
N GLY A 43 -17.41 -9.31 3.39
CA GLY A 43 -16.61 -10.37 4.00
C GLY A 43 -15.53 -10.95 3.08
N LEU A 44 -14.88 -10.13 2.24
CA LEU A 44 -13.93 -10.61 1.23
C LEU A 44 -12.68 -11.21 1.88
N ILE A 45 -12.52 -12.52 1.71
CA ILE A 45 -11.27 -13.23 1.96
C ILE A 45 -10.22 -12.77 0.97
N LEU A 46 -8.97 -12.66 1.44
CA LEU A 46 -7.80 -12.38 0.61
C LEU A 46 -7.79 -13.31 -0.62
N THR A 47 -7.89 -12.73 -1.80
CA THR A 47 -7.91 -13.50 -3.05
C THR A 47 -6.55 -13.54 -3.72
N LYS A 48 -6.38 -14.52 -4.63
CA LYS A 48 -5.24 -14.57 -5.56
C LYS A 48 -5.05 -13.26 -6.33
N ALA A 49 -6.13 -12.65 -6.81
CA ALA A 49 -6.07 -11.39 -7.55
C ALA A 49 -5.51 -10.25 -6.68
N GLN A 50 -5.95 -10.16 -5.43
CA GLN A 50 -5.47 -9.16 -4.49
C GLN A 50 -3.98 -9.30 -4.15
N LEU A 51 -3.46 -10.54 -4.07
CA LEU A 51 -2.02 -10.76 -3.94
C LEU A 51 -1.24 -10.35 -5.20
N ILE A 52 -1.84 -10.54 -6.38
CA ILE A 52 -1.26 -10.03 -7.63
C ILE A 52 -1.27 -8.50 -7.63
N ASP A 53 -2.32 -7.85 -7.15
CA ASP A 53 -2.39 -6.39 -7.05
C ASP A 53 -1.34 -5.82 -6.09
N LEU A 54 -1.09 -6.49 -4.95
CA LEU A 54 0.03 -6.14 -4.07
C LEU A 54 1.39 -6.29 -4.76
N LYS A 55 1.57 -7.33 -5.58
CA LYS A 55 2.79 -7.52 -6.36
C LYS A 55 2.95 -6.45 -7.45
N ARG A 56 1.85 -6.02 -8.08
CA ARG A 56 1.83 -4.91 -9.03
C ARG A 56 2.24 -3.61 -8.33
N TYR A 57 1.69 -3.35 -7.15
CA TYR A 57 2.08 -2.19 -6.34
C TYR A 57 3.56 -2.20 -5.97
N GLU A 58 4.09 -3.33 -5.50
CA GLU A 58 5.52 -3.47 -5.22
C GLU A 58 6.36 -3.14 -6.46
N THR A 59 6.00 -3.72 -7.61
CA THR A 59 6.74 -3.54 -8.87
C THR A 59 6.71 -2.08 -9.32
N CYS A 60 5.52 -1.46 -9.34
CA CYS A 60 5.37 -0.05 -9.72
C CYS A 60 6.09 0.89 -8.76
N GLY A 61 5.98 0.66 -7.45
CA GLY A 61 6.64 1.49 -6.43
C GLY A 61 8.16 1.39 -6.49
N LEU A 62 8.70 0.18 -6.68
CA LEU A 62 10.15 -0.03 -6.82
C LEU A 62 10.71 0.54 -8.13
N ALA A 63 9.89 0.67 -9.17
CA ALA A 63 10.30 1.27 -10.44
C ALA A 63 10.42 2.80 -10.38
N LEU A 64 9.88 3.46 -9.35
CA LEU A 64 9.96 4.91 -9.22
C LEU A 64 11.40 5.38 -8.92
N PRO A 65 11.90 6.41 -9.62
CA PRO A 65 13.24 6.92 -9.39
C PRO A 65 13.32 7.68 -8.05
N THR A 66 14.35 7.38 -7.26
CA THR A 66 14.57 8.01 -5.95
C THR A 66 15.77 8.97 -5.93
N VAL A 67 16.66 8.86 -6.92
CA VAL A 67 17.80 9.76 -7.10
C VAL A 67 17.36 10.97 -7.93
N LEU A 68 17.65 12.19 -7.46
CA LEU A 68 17.21 13.43 -8.11
C LEU A 68 17.54 13.49 -9.61
N LYS A 69 18.73 13.03 -10.02
CA LYS A 69 19.14 13.00 -11.42
C LYS A 69 18.20 12.14 -12.28
N ASP A 70 17.80 10.98 -11.75
CA ASP A 70 16.92 10.05 -12.44
C ASP A 70 15.47 10.55 -12.42
N VAL A 71 15.07 11.28 -11.37
CA VAL A 71 13.79 12.00 -11.34
C VAL A 71 13.75 13.10 -12.39
N ILE A 72 14.81 13.91 -12.52
CA ILE A 72 14.90 14.95 -13.57
C ILE A 72 14.83 14.30 -14.95
N PHE A 73 15.54 13.19 -15.16
CA PHE A 73 15.48 12.44 -16.43
C PHE A 73 14.07 11.89 -16.69
N TYR A 74 13.46 11.29 -15.67
CA TYR A 74 12.10 10.76 -15.74
C TYR A 74 11.08 11.85 -16.03
N LEU A 75 11.19 13.04 -15.43
CA LEU A 75 10.26 14.15 -15.64
C LEU A 75 10.52 14.88 -16.96
N GLY A 76 11.78 15.00 -17.39
CA GLY A 76 12.19 15.81 -18.53
C GLY A 76 12.43 17.29 -18.17
N TYR A 77 12.37 17.66 -16.89
CA TYR A 77 12.64 18.99 -16.40
C TYR A 77 13.08 18.96 -14.92
N GLU A 78 13.73 20.04 -14.46
CA GLU A 78 14.14 20.21 -13.06
C GLU A 78 13.29 21.25 -12.33
N THR A 79 13.13 22.43 -12.95
CA THR A 79 12.42 23.58 -12.38
C THR A 79 11.48 24.25 -13.38
N GLY A 80 10.50 25.02 -12.90
CA GLY A 80 9.63 25.88 -13.70
C GLY A 80 8.19 25.37 -13.82
N ALA A 81 7.87 24.26 -13.18
CA ALA A 81 6.51 23.73 -13.08
C ALA A 81 5.69 24.41 -11.97
N GLY A 82 6.37 25.10 -11.04
CA GLY A 82 5.76 25.81 -9.92
C GLY A 82 5.84 25.02 -8.61
N PRO A 83 5.32 25.61 -7.51
CA PRO A 83 5.39 25.03 -6.18
C PRO A 83 4.83 23.60 -6.15
N SER A 84 5.51 22.71 -5.41
CA SER A 84 5.12 21.30 -5.25
C SER A 84 5.23 20.44 -6.52
N LEU A 85 5.68 21.00 -7.65
CA LEU A 85 5.80 20.31 -8.94
C LEU A 85 7.23 20.30 -9.49
N GLU A 86 8.20 20.77 -8.72
CA GLU A 86 9.61 20.71 -9.12
C GLU A 86 10.16 19.30 -8.89
N ALA A 87 11.28 18.97 -9.55
CA ALA A 87 11.83 17.61 -9.52
C ALA A 87 12.11 17.11 -8.09
N ARG A 88 12.51 18.00 -7.18
CA ARG A 88 12.71 17.66 -5.76
C ARG A 88 11.41 17.32 -5.04
N ASP A 89 10.29 17.91 -5.43
CA ASP A 89 9.00 17.62 -4.82
C ASP A 89 8.44 16.29 -5.32
N PHE A 90 8.70 15.91 -6.57
CA PHE A 90 8.42 14.56 -7.08
C PHE A 90 9.34 13.53 -6.43
N GLN A 91 10.63 13.82 -6.29
CA GLN A 91 11.59 12.92 -5.65
C GLN A 91 11.13 12.51 -4.25
N LYS A 92 10.64 13.45 -3.43
CA LYS A 92 10.11 13.15 -2.10
C LYS A 92 8.97 12.13 -2.16
N THR A 93 7.98 12.37 -3.00
CA THR A 93 6.83 11.47 -3.16
C THR A 93 7.23 10.11 -3.72
N PHE A 94 8.08 10.07 -4.74
CA PHE A 94 8.58 8.82 -5.32
C PHE A 94 9.39 8.01 -4.31
N THR A 95 10.24 8.67 -3.53
CA THR A 95 11.03 8.02 -2.48
C THR A 95 10.11 7.40 -1.43
N HIS A 96 9.10 8.13 -0.97
CA HIS A 96 8.18 7.59 0.03
C HIS A 96 7.38 6.38 -0.47
N VAL A 97 6.87 6.44 -1.71
CA VAL A 97 6.19 5.29 -2.33
C VAL A 97 7.14 4.11 -2.50
N HIS A 98 8.37 4.34 -2.98
CA HIS A 98 9.39 3.33 -3.19
C HIS A 98 9.78 2.64 -1.87
N GLU A 99 10.06 3.42 -0.82
CA GLU A 99 10.40 2.91 0.51
C GLU A 99 9.28 2.05 1.08
N HIS A 100 8.01 2.47 0.94
CA HIS A 100 6.88 1.68 1.41
C HIS A 100 6.73 0.38 0.61
N ALA A 101 6.77 0.46 -0.72
CA ALA A 101 6.70 -0.71 -1.60
C ALA A 101 7.81 -1.73 -1.30
N SER A 102 9.02 -1.28 -0.97
CA SER A 102 10.15 -2.16 -0.64
C SER A 102 9.95 -3.05 0.60
N GLN A 103 9.02 -2.69 1.49
CA GLN A 103 8.72 -3.47 2.70
C GLN A 103 7.89 -4.71 2.39
N TRP A 104 7.18 -4.73 1.26
CA TRP A 104 6.22 -5.79 0.93
C TRP A 104 6.87 -7.17 0.87
N ASN A 105 8.04 -7.31 0.22
CA ASN A 105 8.66 -8.63 0.07
C ASN A 105 9.04 -9.28 1.41
N THR A 106 9.58 -8.49 2.33
CA THR A 106 9.92 -8.95 3.69
C THR A 106 8.66 -9.33 4.45
N LEU A 107 7.65 -8.45 4.46
CA LEU A 107 6.37 -8.71 5.12
C LEU A 107 5.71 -9.99 4.56
N ARG A 108 5.63 -10.13 3.24
CA ARG A 108 5.13 -11.33 2.55
C ARG A 108 5.86 -12.59 3.00
N THR A 109 7.18 -12.54 3.09
CA THR A 109 7.99 -13.67 3.53
C THR A 109 7.65 -14.07 4.97
N ASP A 110 7.50 -13.09 5.86
CA ASP A 110 7.13 -13.35 7.25
C ASP A 110 5.70 -13.89 7.38
N LEU A 111 4.74 -13.38 6.59
CA LEU A 111 3.37 -13.89 6.52
C LEU A 111 3.37 -15.39 6.12
N MET A 112 4.12 -15.76 5.08
CA MET A 112 4.23 -17.16 4.64
C MET A 112 4.92 -18.05 5.68
N ASN A 113 6.00 -17.56 6.30
CA ASN A 113 6.76 -18.30 7.30
C ASN A 113 5.92 -18.57 8.55
N VAL A 114 5.28 -17.54 9.11
CA VAL A 114 4.40 -17.70 10.28
C VAL A 114 3.20 -18.55 9.93
N GLY A 115 2.56 -18.35 8.77
CA GLY A 115 1.44 -19.17 8.32
C GLY A 115 1.82 -20.65 8.26
N SER A 116 3.00 -20.97 7.72
CA SER A 116 3.52 -22.34 7.68
C SER A 116 3.79 -22.91 9.07
N GLN A 117 4.37 -22.12 9.97
CA GLN A 117 4.62 -22.54 11.35
C GLN A 117 3.32 -22.81 12.12
N LEU A 118 2.29 -22.00 11.91
CA LEU A 118 0.96 -22.21 12.50
C LEU A 118 0.32 -23.48 11.97
N TRP A 119 0.39 -23.72 10.66
CA TRP A 119 -0.13 -24.94 10.04
C TRP A 119 0.54 -26.20 10.60
N VAL A 120 1.88 -26.23 10.67
CA VAL A 120 2.62 -27.37 11.25
C VAL A 120 2.29 -27.56 12.72
N PHE A 121 2.22 -26.47 13.50
CA PHE A 121 1.93 -26.57 14.92
C PHE A 121 0.49 -27.03 15.18
N ALA A 122 -0.47 -26.67 14.32
CA ALA A 122 -1.82 -27.19 14.43
C ALA A 122 -1.89 -28.72 14.28
N ASP A 123 -1.10 -29.29 13.36
CA ASP A 123 -0.95 -30.75 13.23
C ASP A 123 -0.34 -31.37 14.49
N GLN A 124 0.70 -30.75 15.05
CA GLN A 124 1.31 -31.16 16.32
C GLN A 124 0.31 -31.08 17.48
N MET A 125 -0.57 -30.08 17.51
CA MET A 125 -1.60 -29.94 18.54
C MET A 125 -2.59 -31.11 18.54
N LEU A 126 -2.95 -31.65 17.37
CA LEU A 126 -3.79 -32.84 17.29
C LEU A 126 -3.09 -34.06 17.91
N VAL A 127 -1.78 -34.19 17.68
CA VAL A 127 -0.96 -35.23 18.31
C VAL A 127 -0.93 -35.03 19.83
N TYR A 128 -0.70 -33.81 20.30
CA TYR A 128 -0.70 -33.47 21.73
C TYR A 128 -2.04 -33.78 22.38
N ALA A 129 -3.16 -33.43 21.75
CA ALA A 129 -4.50 -33.75 22.23
C ALA A 129 -4.76 -35.25 22.33
N SER A 130 -4.29 -36.03 21.35
CA SER A 130 -4.36 -37.48 21.42
C SER A 130 -3.50 -38.05 22.56
N GLY A 131 -2.33 -37.46 22.81
CA GLY A 131 -1.43 -37.84 23.90
C GLY A 131 -2.04 -37.57 25.27
N VAL A 132 -2.56 -36.36 25.50
CA VAL A 132 -3.25 -35.98 26.74
C VAL A 132 -4.44 -36.91 27.01
N ARG A 133 -5.24 -37.21 25.97
CA ARG A 133 -6.39 -38.11 26.11
C ARG A 133 -5.99 -39.54 26.50
N ARG A 134 -4.92 -40.08 25.88
CA ARG A 134 -4.39 -41.40 26.23
C ARG A 134 -3.90 -41.44 27.68
N LEU A 135 -3.09 -40.46 28.10
CA LEU A 135 -2.61 -40.39 29.49
C LEU A 135 -3.78 -40.26 30.48
N TYR A 136 -4.79 -39.47 30.15
CA TYR A 136 -6.01 -39.38 30.95
C TYR A 136 -6.73 -40.73 31.09
N ASP A 137 -6.93 -41.45 29.99
CA ASP A 137 -7.61 -42.75 30.00
C ASP A 137 -6.80 -43.81 30.78
N GLU A 138 -5.47 -43.80 30.67
CA GLU A 138 -4.55 -44.66 31.43
C GLU A 138 -4.63 -44.40 32.94
N VAL A 139 -4.67 -43.13 33.36
CA VAL A 139 -4.80 -42.75 34.77
C VAL A 139 -6.19 -43.11 35.30
N LYS A 140 -7.25 -42.86 34.51
CA LYS A 140 -8.64 -43.17 34.86
C LYS A 140 -8.92 -44.67 35.01
N ALA A 141 -8.24 -45.50 34.23
CA ALA A 141 -8.41 -46.96 34.28
C ALA A 141 -7.84 -47.60 35.56
N LYS A 142 -7.00 -46.88 36.33
CA LYS A 142 -6.46 -47.36 37.60
C LYS A 142 -7.49 -47.14 38.74
N PRO A 143 -7.68 -48.11 39.66
CA PRO A 143 -8.50 -47.89 40.86
C PRO A 143 -7.99 -46.67 41.64
N SER A 144 -8.89 -45.85 42.18
CA SER A 144 -8.56 -44.56 42.83
C SER A 144 -7.54 -44.66 43.98
N GLU A 145 -7.45 -45.80 44.67
CA GLU A 145 -6.43 -46.10 45.70
C GLU A 145 -5.01 -46.35 45.14
N LYS A 146 -4.84 -46.49 43.82
CA LYS A 146 -3.57 -46.83 43.15
C LYS A 146 -3.09 -45.77 42.15
N VAL A 147 -3.74 -44.60 42.09
CA VAL A 147 -3.28 -43.50 41.23
C VAL A 147 -2.07 -42.85 41.89
N ASP A 148 -0.89 -43.12 41.33
CA ASP A 148 0.37 -42.52 41.76
C ASP A 148 0.35 -40.99 41.49
N PRO A 149 0.59 -40.15 42.51
CA PRO A 149 0.76 -38.71 42.34
C PRO A 149 1.77 -38.32 41.24
N GLN A 150 2.78 -39.15 41.00
CA GLN A 150 3.76 -38.93 39.93
C GLN A 150 3.13 -38.96 38.53
N ASN A 151 2.16 -39.85 38.27
CA ASN A 151 1.46 -39.93 36.98
C ASN A 151 0.62 -38.66 36.73
N LEU A 152 0.03 -38.08 37.78
CA LEU A 152 -0.74 -36.83 37.67
C LEU A 152 0.19 -35.64 37.40
N ALA A 153 1.36 -35.61 38.03
CA ALA A 153 2.37 -34.59 37.79
C ALA A 153 2.90 -34.65 36.34
N GLU A 154 3.10 -35.85 35.78
CA GLU A 154 3.53 -36.03 34.38
C GLU A 154 2.49 -35.50 33.37
N VAL A 155 1.20 -35.77 33.60
CA VAL A 155 0.11 -35.21 32.76
C VAL A 155 0.11 -33.69 32.82
N LEU A 156 0.23 -33.12 34.02
CA LEU A 156 0.27 -31.68 34.23
C LEU A 156 1.49 -31.04 33.54
N GLN A 157 2.68 -31.61 33.73
CA GLN A 157 3.91 -31.12 33.09
C GLN A 157 3.81 -31.14 31.57
N TYR A 158 3.24 -32.21 30.99
CA TYR A 158 3.04 -32.31 29.56
C TYR A 158 2.09 -31.23 29.04
N ILE A 159 0.98 -31.00 29.73
CA ILE A 159 0.00 -29.95 29.37
C ILE A 159 0.62 -28.55 29.49
N GLN A 160 1.35 -28.27 30.58
CA GLN A 160 2.05 -26.99 30.77
C GLN A 160 3.10 -26.76 29.69
N HIS A 161 3.81 -27.82 29.27
CA HIS A 161 4.75 -27.74 28.16
C HIS A 161 4.03 -27.34 26.86
N VAL A 162 2.93 -28.00 26.50
CA VAL A 162 2.14 -27.65 25.31
C VAL A 162 1.61 -26.21 25.41
N GLY A 163 1.13 -25.79 26.58
CA GLY A 163 0.70 -24.41 26.84
C GLY A 163 1.82 -23.39 26.60
N SER A 164 3.05 -23.70 27.01
CA SER A 164 4.21 -22.83 26.75
C SER A 164 4.52 -22.68 25.25
N LEU A 165 4.32 -23.74 24.46
CA LEU A 165 4.49 -23.70 23.01
C LEU A 165 3.40 -22.85 22.33
N VAL A 166 2.14 -22.94 22.80
CA VAL A 166 1.05 -22.08 22.33
C VAL A 166 1.37 -20.60 22.56
N LEU A 167 1.85 -20.25 23.78
CA LEU A 167 2.27 -18.89 24.11
C LEU A 167 3.41 -18.41 23.21
N GLN A 168 4.40 -19.27 22.93
CA GLN A 168 5.49 -18.95 22.02
C GLN A 168 4.99 -18.64 20.60
N ARG A 169 4.04 -19.43 20.08
CA ARG A 169 3.44 -19.20 18.75
C ARG A 169 2.66 -17.89 18.71
N ARG A 170 1.86 -17.61 19.73
CA ARG A 170 1.10 -16.36 19.85
C ARG A 170 2.02 -15.13 19.84
N ASN A 171 3.10 -15.16 20.62
CA ASN A 171 4.08 -14.07 20.66
C ASN A 171 4.84 -13.91 19.32
N GLY A 172 5.13 -15.00 18.63
CA GLY A 172 5.71 -14.97 17.28
C GLY A 172 4.80 -14.27 16.26
N THR A 173 3.49 -14.51 16.34
CA THR A 173 2.49 -13.91 15.45
C THR A 173 2.22 -12.43 15.76
N GLU A 174 2.36 -11.97 17.00
CA GLU A 174 2.12 -10.57 17.37
C GLU A 174 3.03 -9.56 16.66
N SER A 175 4.30 -9.88 16.47
CA SER A 175 5.22 -8.98 15.76
C SER A 175 4.80 -8.82 14.31
N LEU A 176 4.49 -9.93 13.64
CA LEU A 176 3.99 -9.94 12.26
C LEU A 176 2.71 -9.12 12.12
N LYS A 177 1.79 -9.30 13.07
CA LYS A 177 0.52 -8.57 13.08
C LYS A 177 0.72 -7.05 13.13
N ARG A 178 1.59 -6.59 14.03
CA ARG A 178 1.94 -5.16 14.14
C ARG A 178 2.58 -4.61 12.87
N GLN A 179 3.44 -5.39 12.20
CA GLN A 179 4.06 -4.97 10.94
C GLN A 179 3.03 -4.87 9.82
N LEU A 180 2.11 -5.83 9.71
CA LEU A 180 1.03 -5.82 8.73
C LEU A 180 0.10 -4.62 8.94
N ASP A 181 -0.29 -4.34 10.19
CA ASP A 181 -1.16 -3.20 10.52
C ASP A 181 -0.47 -1.87 10.21
N ALA A 182 0.81 -1.73 10.56
CA ALA A 182 1.60 -0.52 10.25
C ALA A 182 1.77 -0.30 8.73
N PHE A 183 1.98 -1.38 7.97
CA PHE A 183 2.03 -1.32 6.50
C PHE A 183 0.68 -0.85 5.92
N ALA A 184 -0.43 -1.44 6.37
CA ALA A 184 -1.77 -1.04 5.93
C ALA A 184 -2.12 0.42 6.28
N GLU A 185 -1.79 0.83 7.50
CA GLU A 185 -2.01 2.19 7.99
C GLU A 185 -1.17 3.19 7.19
N LYS A 186 0.12 2.93 6.97
CA LYS A 186 0.98 3.85 6.21
C LYS A 186 0.55 3.97 4.74
N LEU A 187 0.10 2.87 4.12
CA LEU A 187 -0.42 2.90 2.75
C LEU A 187 -1.63 3.82 2.61
N SER A 188 -2.60 3.66 3.51
CA SER A 188 -3.88 4.39 3.49
C SER A 188 -3.79 5.83 3.98
N THR A 189 -2.98 6.11 5.00
CA THR A 189 -2.92 7.41 5.67
C THR A 189 -1.82 8.33 5.15
N ALA A 190 -0.80 7.79 4.48
CA ALA A 190 0.35 8.56 4.04
C ALA A 190 0.63 8.41 2.54
N VAL A 191 0.83 7.19 2.04
CA VAL A 191 1.24 6.95 0.63
C VAL A 191 0.13 7.36 -0.34
N MET A 192 -1.08 6.86 -0.15
CA MET A 192 -2.21 7.17 -1.04
C MET A 192 -2.56 8.66 -1.04
N PRO A 193 -2.73 9.34 0.11
CA PRO A 193 -3.01 10.78 0.13
C PRO A 193 -1.90 11.61 -0.53
N GLU A 194 -0.63 11.25 -0.37
CA GLU A 194 0.47 12.00 -0.98
C GLU A 194 0.43 11.96 -2.51
N VAL A 195 0.17 10.78 -3.09
CA VAL A 195 0.00 10.63 -4.54
C VAL A 195 -1.22 11.42 -5.03
N GLN A 196 -2.33 11.38 -4.29
CA GLN A 196 -3.52 12.18 -4.62
C GLN A 196 -3.26 13.68 -4.54
N LEU A 197 -2.52 14.14 -3.53
CA LEU A 197 -2.12 15.54 -3.42
C LEU A 197 -1.22 15.96 -4.58
N LYS A 198 -0.31 15.08 -5.02
CA LYS A 198 0.53 15.35 -6.20
C LYS A 198 -0.31 15.48 -7.46
N LEU A 199 -1.26 14.56 -7.69
CA LEU A 199 -2.22 14.65 -8.81
C LEU A 199 -2.99 15.97 -8.79
N ARG A 200 -3.57 16.35 -7.64
CA ARG A 200 -4.27 17.63 -7.48
C ARG A 200 -3.35 18.83 -7.70
N SER A 201 -2.08 18.74 -7.35
CA SER A 201 -1.11 19.81 -7.60
C SER A 201 -0.90 20.01 -9.10
N ILE A 202 -0.86 18.91 -9.88
CA ILE A 202 -0.74 18.96 -11.34
C ILE A 202 -2.01 19.57 -11.94
N ASP A 203 -3.19 19.10 -11.52
CA ASP A 203 -4.48 19.58 -12.05
C ASP A 203 -4.72 21.08 -11.76
N ASN A 204 -4.22 21.59 -10.63
CA ASN A 204 -4.31 22.99 -10.25
C ASN A 204 -3.09 23.83 -10.66
N SER A 205 -2.22 23.31 -11.53
CA SER A 205 -1.02 24.01 -11.97
C SER A 205 -1.35 25.26 -12.80
N ASN A 206 -0.61 26.35 -12.56
CA ASN A 206 -0.71 27.57 -13.35
C ASN A 206 0.05 27.51 -14.69
N VAL A 207 0.68 26.38 -15.04
CA VAL A 207 1.46 26.28 -16.28
C VAL A 207 0.60 26.58 -17.51
N GLN A 208 -0.64 26.09 -17.58
CA GLN A 208 -1.53 26.34 -18.72
C GLN A 208 -2.00 27.81 -18.80
N PRO A 209 -2.51 28.43 -17.72
CA PRO A 209 -2.76 29.87 -17.69
C PRO A 209 -1.54 30.72 -18.05
N ASP A 210 -0.35 30.37 -17.56
CA ASP A 210 0.89 31.09 -17.85
C ASP A 210 1.27 31.01 -19.32
N ILE A 211 1.07 29.84 -19.96
CA ILE A 211 1.28 29.65 -21.40
C ILE A 211 0.39 30.61 -22.18
N GLN A 212 -0.90 30.69 -21.83
CA GLN A 212 -1.84 31.57 -22.51
C GLN A 212 -1.46 33.05 -22.33
N ALA A 213 -1.16 33.48 -21.12
CA ALA A 213 -0.73 34.86 -20.86
C ALA A 213 0.55 35.23 -21.62
N LEU A 214 1.45 34.27 -21.82
CA LEU A 214 2.67 34.47 -22.59
C LEU A 214 2.40 34.56 -24.09
N ILE A 215 1.48 33.75 -24.62
CA ILE A 215 1.00 33.85 -26.01
C ILE A 215 0.38 35.24 -26.24
N ASP A 216 -0.51 35.69 -25.37
CA ASP A 216 -1.15 37.01 -25.48
C ASP A 216 -0.11 38.14 -25.47
N THR A 217 0.93 38.01 -24.65
CA THR A 217 2.05 38.97 -24.59
C THR A 217 2.88 38.97 -25.88
N ILE A 218 3.15 37.80 -26.44
CA ILE A 218 3.88 37.61 -27.71
C ILE A 218 3.09 38.24 -28.87
N GLU A 219 1.77 38.01 -28.93
CA GLU A 219 0.89 38.56 -29.96
C GLU A 219 0.82 40.09 -29.88
N LYS A 220 0.60 40.63 -28.68
CA LYS A 220 0.60 42.08 -28.45
C LYS A 220 1.92 42.72 -28.88
N ARG A 221 3.05 42.14 -28.49
CA ARG A 221 4.37 42.68 -28.85
C ARG A 221 4.65 42.56 -30.35
N ALA A 222 4.14 41.53 -31.02
CA ALA A 222 4.23 41.42 -32.48
C ALA A 222 3.48 42.59 -33.16
N ALA A 223 2.28 42.93 -32.69
CA ALA A 223 1.53 44.08 -33.18
C ALA A 223 2.28 45.42 -32.95
N ASP A 224 2.87 45.61 -31.77
CA ASP A 224 3.68 46.80 -31.45
C ASP A 224 4.91 46.93 -32.37
N ILE A 225 5.58 45.80 -32.68
CA ILE A 225 6.71 45.77 -33.61
C ILE A 225 6.27 46.19 -35.01
N GLU A 226 5.14 45.65 -35.51
CA GLU A 226 4.61 46.02 -36.82
C GLU A 226 4.25 47.50 -36.91
N GLU A 227 3.65 48.07 -35.86
CA GLU A 227 3.35 49.49 -35.79
C GLU A 227 4.62 50.34 -35.82
N LYS A 228 5.62 50.00 -35.00
CA LYS A 228 6.93 50.69 -34.99
C LYS A 228 7.67 50.54 -36.33
N GLN A 229 7.52 49.42 -37.02
CA GLN A 229 8.05 49.25 -38.38
C GLN A 229 7.36 50.16 -39.40
N ARG A 230 6.03 50.35 -39.29
CA ARG A 230 5.29 51.33 -40.10
C ARG A 230 5.77 52.76 -39.81
N GLU A 231 5.93 53.13 -38.55
CA GLU A 231 6.47 54.44 -38.12
C GLU A 231 7.88 54.69 -38.70
N TYR A 232 8.78 53.72 -38.53
CA TYR A 232 10.13 53.79 -39.11
C TYR A 232 10.11 54.00 -40.63
N LYS A 233 9.26 53.25 -41.35
CA LYS A 233 9.13 53.39 -42.81
C LYS A 233 8.64 54.79 -43.22
N THR A 234 7.76 55.40 -42.43
CA THR A 234 7.30 56.78 -42.64
C THR A 234 8.42 57.78 -42.41
N LEU A 235 9.15 57.68 -41.29
CA LEU A 235 10.28 58.57 -40.97
C LEU A 235 11.38 58.52 -42.04
N VAL A 236 11.70 57.33 -42.56
CA VAL A 236 12.68 57.15 -43.65
C VAL A 236 12.20 57.76 -44.97
N LYS A 237 10.89 57.69 -45.29
CA LYS A 237 10.33 58.31 -46.50
C LYS A 237 10.29 59.84 -46.40
N THR A 238 9.87 60.39 -45.27
CA THR A 238 9.76 61.85 -45.07
C THR A 238 11.14 62.51 -45.05
N SER A 239 12.15 61.86 -44.44
CA SER A 239 13.53 62.35 -44.49
C SER A 239 14.12 62.33 -45.91
N ALA A 240 13.78 61.34 -46.74
CA ALA A 240 14.19 61.28 -48.15
C ALA A 240 13.58 62.37 -49.05
N LEU A 241 12.41 62.89 -48.69
CA LEU A 241 11.72 63.97 -49.43
C LEU A 241 12.26 65.37 -49.08
N ASN A 242 13.01 65.50 -47.98
CA ASN A 242 13.58 66.78 -47.52
C ASN A 242 15.03 67.01 -47.99
N THR A 243 15.64 66.06 -48.71
CA THR A 243 16.96 66.24 -49.34
C THR A 243 16.84 66.66 -50.80
N SER A 244 16.84 67.97 -51.03
CA SER A 244 17.15 68.56 -52.33
C SER A 244 18.67 68.66 -52.54
N ALA A 245 19.37 67.54 -52.79
CA ALA A 245 20.65 67.53 -53.53
C ALA A 245 21.23 66.12 -53.76
N LEU A 246 21.42 65.78 -55.05
CA LEU A 246 22.38 64.86 -55.67
C LEU A 246 22.22 63.32 -55.52
N PRO A 247 22.28 62.57 -56.64
CA PRO A 247 22.35 61.11 -56.62
C PRO A 247 23.77 60.65 -56.26
N GLY A 248 23.90 59.98 -55.11
CA GLY A 248 25.14 59.32 -54.68
C GLY A 248 25.84 60.03 -53.53
N LEU A 249 25.37 59.79 -52.30
CA LEU A 249 26.13 59.71 -51.05
C LEU A 249 25.15 59.38 -49.92
N GLY A 250 25.10 58.11 -49.54
CA GLY A 250 24.23 57.62 -48.48
C GLY A 250 24.79 57.97 -47.10
N LEU A 251 24.12 58.88 -46.39
CA LEU A 251 24.21 59.01 -44.94
C LEU A 251 22.79 59.30 -44.42
N TYR A 252 22.05 58.23 -44.17
CA TYR A 252 20.74 58.25 -43.53
C TYR A 252 20.92 58.28 -42.01
N TYR A 253 20.77 59.44 -41.39
CA TYR A 253 20.67 59.54 -39.93
C TYR A 253 19.74 60.71 -39.56
N SER A 254 18.45 60.43 -39.37
CA SER A 254 17.67 61.25 -38.44
C SER A 254 17.75 60.57 -37.07
N ASP A 255 18.07 61.34 -36.03
CA ASP A 255 18.17 60.84 -34.64
C ASP A 255 16.89 60.11 -34.20
N GLU A 256 15.75 60.43 -34.79
CA GLU A 256 14.44 59.81 -34.52
C GLU A 256 14.28 58.41 -35.16
N ALA A 257 14.69 58.23 -36.43
CA ALA A 257 14.57 56.92 -37.09
C ALA A 257 15.47 55.87 -36.42
N ASP A 258 16.65 56.28 -35.96
CA ASP A 258 17.56 55.40 -35.22
C ASP A 258 17.02 55.04 -33.82
N LYS A 259 16.35 55.97 -33.13
CA LYS A 259 15.64 55.68 -31.88
C LYS A 259 14.56 54.62 -32.09
N VAL A 260 13.71 54.78 -33.11
CA VAL A 260 12.66 53.80 -33.44
C VAL A 260 13.27 52.44 -33.81
N ARG A 261 14.36 52.43 -34.58
CA ARG A 261 15.09 51.19 -34.92
C ARG A 261 15.61 50.48 -33.67
N ASN A 262 16.14 51.23 -32.70
CA ASN A 262 16.63 50.67 -31.44
C ASN A 262 15.46 50.13 -30.58
N GLN A 263 14.31 50.79 -30.56
CA GLN A 263 13.10 50.28 -29.90
C GLN A 263 12.61 48.97 -30.55
N ILE A 264 12.57 48.88 -31.88
CA ILE A 264 12.22 47.64 -32.60
C ILE A 264 13.19 46.51 -32.22
N ARG A 265 14.49 46.79 -32.17
CA ARG A 265 15.50 45.80 -31.76
C ARG A 265 15.25 45.30 -30.33
N ALA A 266 14.99 46.21 -29.39
CA ALA A 266 14.69 45.86 -28.01
C ALA A 266 13.41 45.01 -27.91
N LEU A 267 12.34 45.39 -28.62
CA LEU A 267 11.09 44.61 -28.66
C LEU A 267 11.32 43.21 -29.25
N ARG A 268 12.10 43.09 -30.33
CA ARG A 268 12.45 41.79 -30.93
C ARG A 268 13.27 40.92 -29.99
N GLN A 269 14.20 41.49 -29.23
CA GLN A 269 14.97 40.75 -28.24
C GLN A 269 14.08 40.21 -27.11
N GLN A 270 13.14 41.03 -26.63
CA GLN A 270 12.15 40.57 -25.66
C GLN A 270 11.22 39.50 -26.25
N GLN A 271 10.84 39.63 -27.53
CA GLN A 271 10.05 38.64 -28.25
C GLN A 271 10.73 37.28 -28.29
N GLU A 272 12.01 37.25 -28.67
CA GLU A 272 12.80 36.02 -28.72
C GLU A 272 12.86 35.36 -27.34
N ALA A 273 13.11 36.14 -26.28
CA ALA A 273 13.12 35.61 -24.91
C ALA A 273 11.76 35.03 -24.49
N SER A 274 10.65 35.68 -24.87
CA SER A 274 9.30 35.17 -24.61
C SER A 274 9.00 33.87 -25.39
N VAL A 275 9.45 33.76 -26.64
CA VAL A 275 9.27 32.53 -27.44
C VAL A 275 10.04 31.36 -26.85
N VAL A 276 11.29 31.57 -26.42
CA VAL A 276 12.09 30.55 -25.72
C VAL A 276 11.42 30.11 -24.42
N LEU A 277 10.89 31.05 -23.63
CA LEU A 277 10.16 30.74 -22.41
C LEU A 277 8.86 29.96 -22.69
N LEU A 278 8.16 30.30 -23.78
CA LEU A 278 6.95 29.59 -24.22
C LEU A 278 7.27 28.16 -24.59
N GLU A 279 8.35 27.93 -25.34
CA GLU A 279 8.82 26.59 -25.67
C GLU A 279 9.13 25.78 -24.41
N GLN A 280 9.85 26.37 -23.45
CA GLN A 280 10.15 25.73 -22.17
C GLN A 280 8.87 25.36 -21.40
N LYS A 281 7.91 26.29 -21.25
CA LYS A 281 6.65 26.04 -20.55
C LYS A 281 5.81 24.97 -21.24
N ASN A 282 5.76 24.94 -22.57
CA ASN A 282 5.06 23.90 -23.33
C ASN A 282 5.65 22.51 -23.08
N ARG A 283 6.99 22.38 -23.04
CA ARG A 283 7.67 21.12 -22.70
C ARG A 283 7.33 20.66 -21.28
N ILE A 284 7.31 21.58 -20.31
CA ILE A 284 6.91 21.28 -18.94
C ILE A 284 5.45 20.85 -18.88
N HIS A 285 4.54 21.54 -19.58
CA HIS A 285 3.13 21.18 -19.62
C HIS A 285 2.90 19.76 -20.15
N ALA A 286 3.52 19.41 -21.28
CA ALA A 286 3.45 18.07 -21.85
C ALA A 286 4.00 17.01 -20.88
N SER A 287 5.11 17.33 -20.19
CA SER A 287 5.71 16.46 -19.18
C SER A 287 4.78 16.23 -17.99
N LEU A 288 4.14 17.29 -17.49
CA LEU A 288 3.16 17.19 -16.40
C LEU A 288 1.94 16.35 -16.81
N LEU A 289 1.44 16.47 -18.03
CA LEU A 289 0.33 15.64 -18.52
C LEU A 289 0.69 14.16 -18.54
N ARG A 290 1.90 13.81 -19.00
CA ARG A 290 2.39 12.42 -18.98
C ARG A 290 2.51 11.90 -17.55
N VAL A 291 3.18 12.65 -16.68
CA VAL A 291 3.39 12.24 -15.28
C VAL A 291 2.06 12.14 -14.53
N ARG A 292 1.06 12.96 -14.89
CA ARG A 292 -0.29 12.82 -14.35
C ARG A 292 -0.92 11.48 -14.72
N CYS A 293 -0.77 11.02 -15.96
CA CYS A 293 -1.24 9.68 -16.35
C CYS A 293 -0.53 8.59 -15.53
N ASP A 294 0.79 8.66 -15.44
CA ASP A 294 1.60 7.70 -14.66
C ASP A 294 1.17 7.67 -13.18
N LEU A 295 0.92 8.84 -12.58
CA LEU A 295 0.45 8.95 -11.19
C LEU A 295 -1.00 8.49 -11.00
N HIS A 296 -1.86 8.68 -12.00
CA HIS A 296 -3.23 8.19 -11.96
C HIS A 296 -3.25 6.66 -11.97
N ASP A 297 -2.44 6.04 -12.83
CA ASP A 297 -2.27 4.59 -12.88
C ASP A 297 -1.67 4.06 -11.56
N LEU A 298 -0.65 4.75 -11.03
CA LEU A 298 -0.09 4.43 -9.71
C LEU A 298 -1.15 4.56 -8.59
N SER A 299 -2.01 5.58 -8.63
CA SER A 299 -3.08 5.75 -7.65
C SER A 299 -4.09 4.60 -7.70
N GLY A 300 -4.40 4.07 -8.88
CA GLY A 300 -5.25 2.89 -9.03
C GLY A 300 -4.59 1.65 -8.42
N VAL A 301 -3.31 1.43 -8.72
CA VAL A 301 -2.55 0.31 -8.15
C VAL A 301 -2.41 0.39 -6.63
N ILE A 302 -2.22 1.60 -6.07
CA ILE A 302 -2.20 1.82 -4.62
C ILE A 302 -3.55 1.50 -3.98
N LEU A 303 -4.66 1.89 -4.61
CA LEU A 303 -6.01 1.60 -4.12
C LEU A 303 -6.27 0.09 -4.09
N ASP A 304 -5.92 -0.63 -5.15
CA ASP A 304 -6.07 -2.09 -5.19
C ASP A 304 -5.22 -2.77 -4.11
N ALA A 305 -3.99 -2.28 -3.88
CA ALA A 305 -3.10 -2.76 -2.84
C ALA A 305 -3.60 -2.44 -1.42
N ASP A 306 -4.24 -1.30 -1.20
CA ASP A 306 -4.88 -0.97 0.09
C ASP A 306 -6.00 -1.97 0.39
N ILE A 307 -6.91 -2.19 -0.55
CA ILE A 307 -7.99 -3.18 -0.41
C ILE A 307 -7.44 -4.58 -0.11
N ALA A 308 -6.40 -5.00 -0.85
CA ALA A 308 -5.73 -6.27 -0.62
C ALA A 308 -5.11 -6.37 0.79
N THR A 309 -4.45 -5.31 1.25
CA THR A 309 -3.82 -5.26 2.57
C THR A 309 -4.85 -5.27 3.69
N GLN A 310 -5.95 -4.52 3.56
CA GLN A 310 -7.04 -4.53 4.55
C GLN A 310 -7.67 -5.92 4.69
N ASN A 311 -7.89 -6.64 3.59
CA ASN A 311 -8.40 -8.02 3.65
C ASN A 311 -7.39 -8.97 4.30
N MET A 312 -6.10 -8.78 4.04
CA MET A 312 -5.05 -9.54 4.72
C MET A 312 -5.02 -9.25 6.23
N VAL A 313 -5.17 -7.98 6.63
CA VAL A 313 -5.32 -7.57 8.04
C VAL A 313 -6.49 -8.30 8.70
N ILE A 314 -7.63 -8.43 8.02
CA ILE A 314 -8.80 -9.16 8.51
C ILE A 314 -8.50 -10.65 8.69
N VAL A 315 -7.88 -11.31 7.70
CA VAL A 315 -7.51 -12.74 7.80
C VAL A 315 -6.59 -12.98 8.98
N TRP A 316 -5.56 -12.14 9.15
CA TRP A 316 -4.60 -12.26 10.26
C TRP A 316 -5.19 -11.87 11.61
N ASN A 317 -6.18 -10.98 11.67
CA ASN A 317 -6.98 -10.71 12.87
C ASN A 317 -7.74 -11.97 13.32
N GLY A 318 -8.35 -12.71 12.38
CA GLY A 318 -9.02 -13.97 12.67
C GLY A 318 -8.07 -15.00 13.28
N LEU A 319 -6.95 -15.27 12.62
CA LEU A 319 -5.90 -16.15 13.14
C LEU A 319 -5.42 -15.71 14.53
N HIS A 320 -5.10 -14.42 14.69
CA HIS A 320 -4.63 -13.88 15.96
C HIS A 320 -5.66 -14.03 17.09
N THR A 321 -6.96 -13.93 16.79
CA THR A 321 -8.05 -14.11 17.77
C THR A 321 -8.08 -15.55 18.29
N TYR A 322 -8.03 -16.55 17.41
CA TYR A 322 -7.98 -17.96 17.82
C TYR A 322 -6.71 -18.31 18.60
N LEU A 323 -5.55 -17.78 18.16
CA LEU A 323 -4.30 -17.97 18.88
C LEU A 323 -4.34 -17.35 20.27
N THR A 324 -4.93 -16.16 20.41
CA THR A 324 -5.06 -15.48 21.69
C THR A 324 -5.97 -16.25 22.63
N HIS A 325 -7.13 -16.74 22.15
CA HIS A 325 -8.01 -17.60 22.94
C HIS A 325 -7.30 -18.87 23.42
N SER A 326 -6.61 -19.58 22.52
CA SER A 326 -5.85 -20.79 22.89
C SER A 326 -4.75 -20.49 23.92
N ALA A 327 -4.07 -19.35 23.79
CA ALA A 327 -3.03 -18.90 24.72
C ALA A 327 -3.58 -18.50 26.09
N GLU A 328 -4.73 -17.83 26.14
CA GLU A 328 -5.42 -17.48 27.39
C GLU A 328 -5.86 -18.74 28.14
N GLU A 329 -6.49 -19.69 27.45
CA GLU A 329 -6.88 -20.98 28.05
C GLU A 329 -5.67 -21.78 28.54
N ALA A 330 -4.54 -21.71 27.82
CA ALA A 330 -3.29 -22.34 28.25
C ALA A 330 -2.74 -21.70 29.53
N GLY A 331 -2.86 -20.38 29.67
CA GLY A 331 -2.44 -19.64 30.86
C GLY A 331 -3.29 -19.91 32.11
N ARG A 332 -4.50 -20.47 31.95
CA ARG A 332 -5.42 -20.82 33.05
C ARG A 332 -5.17 -22.22 33.62
N ILE A 333 -4.25 -22.99 33.05
CA ILE A 333 -3.94 -24.33 33.52
C ILE A 333 -2.95 -24.27 34.69
N ASP A 334 -3.46 -24.54 35.89
CA ASP A 334 -2.69 -24.63 37.13
C ASP A 334 -2.63 -26.07 37.68
N ASP A 335 -1.80 -26.25 38.71
CA ASP A 335 -1.56 -27.52 39.41
C ASP A 335 -2.69 -27.92 40.37
N VAL A 336 -3.70 -27.06 40.55
CA VAL A 336 -4.82 -27.25 41.49
C VAL A 336 -6.02 -27.92 40.80
N LEU A 337 -6.02 -28.02 39.47
CA LEU A 337 -7.10 -28.63 38.70
C LEU A 337 -7.20 -30.14 38.94
N SER A 338 -8.43 -30.63 39.10
CA SER A 338 -8.71 -32.07 39.06
C SER A 338 -8.46 -32.62 37.65
N LEU A 339 -8.10 -33.90 37.54
CA LEU A 339 -7.76 -34.55 36.26
C LEU A 339 -8.84 -34.34 35.16
N ARG A 340 -10.13 -34.36 35.52
CA ARG A 340 -11.22 -34.08 34.58
C ARG A 340 -11.25 -32.61 34.14
N ARG A 341 -11.02 -31.67 35.06
CA ARG A 341 -10.95 -30.23 34.74
C ARG A 341 -9.72 -29.92 33.90
N LEU A 342 -8.59 -30.58 34.19
CA LEU A 342 -7.35 -30.48 33.43
C LEU A 342 -7.53 -30.94 31.97
N LEU A 343 -8.19 -32.08 31.75
CA LEU A 343 -8.52 -32.55 30.40
C LEU A 343 -9.44 -31.57 29.65
N ASN A 344 -10.46 -31.05 30.33
CA ASN A 344 -11.37 -30.07 29.75
C ASN A 344 -10.64 -28.78 29.37
N ALA A 345 -9.80 -28.26 30.26
CA ALA A 345 -9.00 -27.07 30.00
C ALA A 345 -8.05 -27.28 28.80
N PHE A 346 -7.39 -28.44 28.71
CA PHE A 346 -6.56 -28.76 27.56
C PHE A 346 -7.37 -28.84 26.25
N ASN A 347 -8.59 -29.41 26.27
CA ASN A 347 -9.44 -29.44 25.07
C ASN A 347 -9.77 -28.02 24.59
N LEU A 348 -10.01 -27.06 25.50
CA LEU A 348 -10.25 -25.65 25.15
C LEU A 348 -9.00 -24.97 24.56
N VAL A 349 -7.79 -25.39 24.99
CA VAL A 349 -6.53 -24.97 24.37
C VAL A 349 -6.40 -25.51 22.95
N ALA A 350 -6.76 -26.78 22.73
CA ALA A 350 -6.56 -27.48 21.47
C ALA A 350 -7.62 -27.15 20.39
N GLU A 351 -8.86 -26.87 20.81
CA GLU A 351 -10.01 -26.66 19.93
C GLU A 351 -9.79 -25.61 18.82
N PRO A 352 -9.25 -24.40 19.11
CA PRO A 352 -9.04 -23.38 18.08
C PRO A 352 -8.04 -23.79 16.98
N TRP A 353 -7.15 -24.76 17.26
CA TRP A 353 -6.09 -25.14 16.32
C TRP A 353 -6.61 -25.83 15.06
N VAL A 354 -7.78 -26.46 15.11
CA VAL A 354 -8.43 -27.00 13.89
C VAL A 354 -8.76 -25.88 12.91
N GLN A 355 -9.25 -24.75 13.41
CA GLN A 355 -9.59 -23.62 12.55
C GLN A 355 -8.34 -22.86 12.09
N ILE A 356 -7.37 -22.67 12.99
CA ILE A 356 -6.05 -22.09 12.65
C ILE A 356 -5.39 -22.88 11.50
N GLN A 357 -5.46 -24.22 11.52
CA GLN A 357 -4.92 -25.05 10.46
C GLN A 357 -5.57 -24.77 9.10
N ARG A 358 -6.91 -24.75 9.07
CA ARG A 358 -7.68 -24.51 7.83
C ARG A 358 -7.42 -23.13 7.26
N ASP A 359 -7.39 -22.12 8.11
CA ASP A 359 -7.16 -20.73 7.71
C ASP A 359 -5.73 -20.54 7.21
N ALA A 360 -4.74 -21.14 7.89
CA ALA A 360 -3.34 -21.12 7.46
C ALA A 360 -3.14 -21.88 6.14
N ASP A 361 -3.76 -23.06 5.97
CA ASP A 361 -3.70 -23.82 4.71
C ASP A 361 -4.30 -23.02 3.55
N THR A 362 -5.49 -22.45 3.75
CA THR A 362 -6.16 -21.58 2.78
C THR A 362 -5.28 -20.40 2.38
N LEU A 363 -4.70 -19.70 3.36
CA LEU A 363 -3.81 -18.57 3.12
C LEU A 363 -2.58 -18.98 2.29
N LEU A 364 -1.90 -20.05 2.68
CA LEU A 364 -0.70 -20.55 1.99
C LEU A 364 -1.01 -20.99 0.55
N ASN A 365 -2.17 -21.61 0.32
CA ASN A 365 -2.63 -21.99 -1.00
C ASN A 365 -2.88 -20.76 -1.88
N VAL A 366 -3.53 -19.72 -1.35
CA VAL A 366 -3.75 -18.45 -2.09
C VAL A 366 -2.43 -17.79 -2.47
N PHE A 367 -1.43 -17.77 -1.57
CA PHE A 367 -0.07 -17.28 -1.90
C PHE A 367 0.58 -18.09 -3.01
N LYS A 368 0.51 -19.43 -2.93
CA LYS A 368 1.08 -20.32 -3.94
C LYS A 368 0.43 -20.14 -5.32
N GLU A 369 -0.90 -20.01 -5.37
CA GLU A 369 -1.63 -19.77 -6.61
C GLU A 369 -1.32 -18.40 -7.22
N ALA A 370 -1.18 -17.37 -6.40
CA ALA A 370 -0.80 -16.04 -6.83
C ALA A 370 0.61 -16.04 -7.43
N ASP A 371 1.58 -16.67 -6.75
CA ASP A 371 2.95 -16.82 -7.24
C ASP A 371 3.00 -17.55 -8.59
N GLN A 372 2.27 -18.67 -8.71
CA GLN A 372 2.24 -19.45 -9.94
C GLN A 372 1.66 -18.62 -11.09
N ALA A 373 0.55 -17.92 -10.86
CA ALA A 373 -0.06 -17.11 -11.91
C ALA A 373 0.81 -15.91 -12.29
N PHE A 374 1.44 -15.26 -11.31
CA PHE A 374 2.36 -14.16 -11.60
C PHE A 374 3.52 -14.63 -12.47
N ARG A 375 4.11 -15.80 -12.17
CA ARG A 375 5.15 -16.40 -13.02
C ARG A 375 4.66 -16.76 -14.43
N GLN A 376 3.44 -17.25 -14.57
CA GLN A 376 2.87 -17.58 -15.89
C GLN A 376 2.60 -16.34 -16.74
N THR A 377 2.14 -15.25 -16.12
CA THR A 377 1.81 -14.02 -16.83
C THR A 377 3.03 -13.14 -17.11
N TYR A 378 4.03 -13.13 -16.21
CA TYR A 378 5.15 -12.18 -16.25
C TYR A 378 6.54 -12.85 -16.29
N GLY A 379 6.66 -14.17 -16.17
CA GLY A 379 7.93 -14.91 -16.18
C GLY A 379 8.48 -15.27 -17.56
N HIS A 380 7.88 -14.74 -18.63
CA HIS A 380 8.36 -14.87 -20.00
C HIS A 380 9.01 -13.58 -20.55
N GLN A 381 9.38 -12.64 -19.68
CA GLN A 381 10.09 -11.42 -20.07
C GLN A 381 11.56 -11.47 -19.66
#